data_AF-A0A2C0EG39-F1
#
_entry.id   AF-A0A2C0EG39-F1
#
_cell.length_a   1.000
_cell.length_b   1.000
_cell.length_c   1.000
_cell.angle_alpha   90.00
_cell.angle_beta   90.00
_cell.angle_gamma   90.00
#
_symmetry.space_group_name_H-M   'P 1'
#
loop_
_entity.id
_entity.type
_entity.pdbx_description
1 polymer ?
#
loop_
_entity_poly.entity_id
_entity_poly.type
_entity_poly.pdbx_seq_one_letter_code
_entity_poly.pdbx_strand_id
1 'polypeptide(L)' 'VDPKVIPLGSKVWVEGYGEAIAGDTGGAIKGNRIDILLGSDSAAQKWGRKTVKVKILK' A
#
# COMPACT_ATOMS: atom_id res chain seq x y z
N VAL A 1 -2.87 0.38 -5.40
CA VAL A 1 -3.16 1.77 -4.95
C VAL A 1 -4.21 2.42 -5.85
N ASP A 2 -4.70 3.62 -5.52
CA ASP A 2 -5.40 4.49 -6.46
C ASP A 2 -4.38 5.45 -7.14
N PRO A 3 -4.15 5.35 -8.46
CA PRO A 3 -3.19 6.20 -9.18
C PRO A 3 -3.46 7.70 -9.11
N LYS A 4 -4.70 8.12 -8.83
CA LYS A 4 -5.05 9.55 -8.68
C LYS A 4 -4.52 10.14 -7.38
N VAL A 5 -4.19 9.30 -6.40
CA VAL A 5 -3.67 9.70 -5.07
C VAL A 5 -2.19 9.36 -4.96
N ILE A 6 -1.79 8.15 -5.35
CA ILE A 6 -0.39 7.68 -5.38
C ILE A 6 -0.09 7.21 -6.80
N PRO A 7 0.64 8.00 -7.61
CA PRO A 7 0.99 7.59 -8.97
C PRO A 7 1.73 6.25 -9.00
N LEU A 8 1.44 5.40 -9.99
CA LEU A 8 2.16 4.15 -10.19
C LEU A 8 3.66 4.42 -10.40
N GLY A 9 4.50 3.53 -9.87
CA GLY A 9 5.95 3.68 -9.85
C GLY A 9 6.47 4.58 -8.73
N SER A 10 5.61 5.28 -7.98
CA SER A 10 6.04 6.08 -6.83
C SER A 10 6.71 5.20 -5.78
N LYS A 11 7.84 5.67 -5.23
CA LYS A 11 8.40 5.12 -4.00
C LYS A 11 7.62 5.66 -2.82
N VAL A 12 7.26 4.79 -1.88
CA VAL A 12 6.48 5.16 -0.69
C VAL A 12 7.10 4.55 0.56
N TRP A 13 6.91 5.21 1.70
CA TRP A 13 7.10 4.62 3.01
C TRP A 13 5.74 4.40 3.66
N VAL A 14 5.51 3.20 4.17
CA VAL A 14 4.27 2.80 4.85
C VAL A 14 4.59 2.44 6.29
N GLU A 15 3.93 3.10 7.23
CA GLU A 15 4.11 2.87 8.67
C GLU A 15 3.88 1.40 9.04
N GLY A 16 4.88 0.82 9.69
CA GLY A 16 4.89 -0.60 10.10
C GLY A 16 5.23 -1.60 8.99
N TYR A 17 5.28 -1.20 7.72
CA TYR A 17 5.67 -2.07 6.61
C TYR A 17 7.07 -1.74 6.07
N GLY A 18 7.38 -0.45 5.89
CA GLY A 18 8.65 0.02 5.33
C GLY A 18 8.51 0.65 3.95
N GLU A 19 9.60 0.66 3.19
CA GLU A 19 9.62 1.23 1.84
C GLU A 19 9.06 0.26 0.79
N ALA A 20 8.32 0.80 -0.18
CA ALA A 20 7.70 0.03 -1.25
C ALA A 20 7.60 0.84 -2.55
N ILE A 21 7.36 0.16 -3.67
CA ILE A 21 6.97 0.78 -4.93
C ILE A 21 5.47 0.56 -5.14
N ALA A 22 4.75 1.60 -5.54
CA ALA A 22 3.37 1.51 -6.00
C ALA A 22 3.31 0.77 -7.34
N GLY A 23 3.32 -0.57 -7.29
CA GLY A 23 3.46 -1.41 -8.48
C GLY A 23 2.15 -1.81 -9.17
N ASP A 24 1.01 -1.69 -8.50
CA ASP A 24 -0.27 -2.19 -9.04
C ASP A 24 -1.51 -1.43 -8.52
N THR A 25 -2.65 -1.66 -9.17
CA THR A 25 -3.97 -1.08 -8.89
C THR A 25 -5.02 -2.16 -8.64
N GLY A 26 -6.18 -1.78 -8.09
CA GLY A 26 -7.29 -2.71 -7.94
C GLY A 26 -8.63 -1.98 -8.02
N GLY A 27 -9.66 -2.67 -8.53
CA GLY A 27 -11.00 -2.08 -8.68
C GLY A 27 -11.60 -1.57 -7.37
N ALA A 28 -11.32 -2.26 -6.25
CA ALA A 28 -11.77 -1.87 -4.91
C ALA A 28 -10.82 -0.89 -4.18
N ILE A 29 -9.66 -0.58 -4.75
CA ILE A 29 -8.62 0.26 -4.15
C ILE A 29 -8.76 1.68 -4.70
N LYS A 30 -9.60 2.48 -4.03
CA LYS A 30 -9.99 3.84 -4.43
C LYS A 30 -9.74 4.84 -3.31
N GLY A 31 -9.35 6.06 -3.66
CA GLY A 31 -9.02 7.13 -2.71
C GLY A 31 -7.81 6.79 -1.84
N ASN A 32 -7.87 7.12 -0.55
CA ASN A 32 -6.79 6.86 0.42
C ASN A 32 -6.80 5.41 0.91
N ARG A 33 -6.92 4.46 -0.01
CA ARG A 33 -6.86 3.01 0.25
C ARG A 33 -5.71 2.42 -0.54
N ILE A 34 -4.93 1.56 0.11
CA ILE A 34 -3.87 0.77 -0.52
C ILE A 34 -4.05 -0.70 -0.15
N ASP A 35 -3.50 -1.58 -0.98
CA ASP A 35 -3.37 -3.00 -0.67
C ASP A 35 -1.88 -3.35 -0.63
N ILE A 36 -1.49 -4.22 0.28
CA ILE A 36 -0.09 -4.61 0.50
C ILE A 36 0.03 -6.10 0.25
N LEU A 37 0.84 -6.46 -0.75
CA LEU A 37 1.16 -7.85 -1.01
C LEU A 37 2.11 -8.38 0.08
N LEU A 38 1.69 -9.48 0.71
CA LEU A 38 2.50 -10.21 1.69
C LEU A 38 2.68 -11.65 1.21
N GLY A 39 3.82 -12.26 1.53
CA GLY A 39 4.22 -13.56 0.98
C GLY A 39 3.41 -14.78 1.46
N SER A 40 2.45 -14.61 2.37
CA SER A 40 1.58 -15.69 2.84
C SER A 40 0.29 -15.15 3.46
N ASP A 41 -0.74 -16.00 3.46
CA ASP A 41 -2.03 -15.70 4.11
C ASP A 41 -1.88 -15.44 5.61
N SER A 42 -1.02 -16.21 6.30
CA SER A 42 -0.77 -15.98 7.74
C SER A 42 -0.18 -14.59 8.00
N ALA A 43 0.75 -14.14 7.15
CA ALA A 43 1.32 -12.80 7.26
C ALA A 43 0.26 -11.72 6.97
N ALA A 44 -0.59 -11.92 5.96
CA ALA A 44 -1.69 -11.01 5.66
C ALA A 44 -2.70 -10.89 6.81
N GLN A 45 -3.07 -12.03 7.42
CA GLN A 45 -3.97 -12.05 8.57
C GLN A 45 -3.36 -11.37 9.80
N LYS A 46 -2.05 -11.57 10.05
CA LYS A 46 -1.33 -10.88 11.13
C LYS A 46 -1.21 -9.38 10.89
N TRP A 47 -1.05 -8.96 9.63
CA TRP A 47 -0.98 -7.55 9.27
C TRP A 47 -2.31 -6.84 9.53
N GLY A 48 -3.41 -7.46 9.10
CA GLY A 48 -4.78 -6.99 9.28
C GLY A 48 -5.12 -5.72 8.47
N ARG A 49 -6.39 -5.32 8.53
CA ARG A 49 -6.84 -4.03 7.98
C ARG A 49 -6.68 -2.95 9.03
N LYS A 50 -5.97 -1.88 8.68
CA LYS A 50 -5.71 -0.77 9.59
C LYS A 50 -5.44 0.52 8.83
N THR A 51 -5.75 1.63 9.46
CA THR A 51 -5.36 2.95 8.98
C THR A 51 -3.94 3.22 9.47
N VAL A 52 -3.05 3.53 8.54
CA VAL A 52 -1.63 3.79 8.79
C VAL A 52 -1.19 5.03 8.03
N LYS A 53 -0.09 5.64 8.46
CA LYS A 53 0.54 6.73 7.72
C LYS A 53 1.28 6.21 6.50
N VAL A 54 1.12 6.92 5.38
CA VAL A 54 1.85 6.67 4.13
C VAL A 54 2.48 7.97 3.67
N LYS A 55 3.74 7.91 3.23
CA LYS A 55 4.47 9.04 2.66
C LYS A 55 4.94 8.67 1.26
N ILE A 56 4.69 9.53 0.29
CA ILE A 56 5.33 9.43 -1.03
C ILE A 56 6.74 9.98 -0.89
N LEU A 57 7.72 9.16 -1.24
CA LEU A 57 9.14 9.51 -1.22
C LEU A 57 9.51 10.06 -2.60
N LYS A 58 10.33 11.12 -2.62
CA LYS A 58 10.91 11.65 -3.85
C LYS A 58 12.13 10.84 -4.28
#